data_AF-A0AA46KFV8-F1
#
_entry.id   AF-A0AA46KFV8-F1
#
_cell.length_a   1.000
_cell.length_b   1.000
_cell.length_c   1.000
_cell.angle_alpha   90.00
_cell.angle_beta   90.00
_cell.angle_gamma   90.00
#
_symmetry.space_group_name_H-M   'P 1'
#
loop_
_entity.id
_entity.type
_entity.pdbx_description
1 polymer ?
#
loop_
_entity_poly.entity_id
_entity_poly.type
_entity_poly.pdbx_seq_one_letter_code
_entity_poly.pdbx_strand_id
1 'polypeptide(L)'
;MKFLPVLPLALAALFALPQANAADIKQDNINTCVKGAVKYKVANKSDATKLCNCTIGVRSNMTIGQMWEIESYAKSKKDPSGLPYVKKMQKDLQQCTVGLDLKQPQKPA
;
A
#
# COMPACT_ATOMS: atom_id res chain seq x y z
N MET A 1 48.23 -10.13 -33.54
CA MET A 1 47.89 -11.04 -32.43
C MET A 1 47.72 -10.22 -31.14
N LYS A 2 46.87 -10.72 -30.22
CA LYS A 2 46.60 -10.28 -28.84
C LYS A 2 45.39 -9.36 -28.62
N PHE A 3 44.22 -9.98 -28.51
CA PHE A 3 43.16 -9.53 -27.61
C PHE A 3 43.12 -10.51 -26.42
N LEU A 4 43.42 -10.01 -25.23
CA LEU A 4 43.45 -10.79 -23.98
C LEU A 4 42.04 -11.30 -23.61
N PRO A 5 41.92 -12.49 -22.98
CA PRO A 5 40.67 -13.01 -22.46
C PRO A 5 40.43 -12.46 -21.05
N VAL A 6 39.85 -11.25 -20.94
CA VAL A 6 39.52 -10.64 -19.62
C VAL A 6 38.04 -10.83 -19.23
N LEU A 7 37.30 -11.63 -19.99
CA LEU A 7 35.86 -11.79 -19.82
C LEU A 7 35.38 -12.61 -18.59
N PRO A 8 36.14 -13.56 -18.00
CA PRO A 8 35.53 -14.45 -16.99
C PRO A 8 35.43 -13.85 -15.58
N LEU A 9 36.17 -12.78 -15.27
CA LEU A 9 36.18 -12.17 -13.93
C LEU A 9 35.00 -11.22 -13.67
N ALA A 10 34.33 -10.72 -14.70
CA ALA A 10 33.20 -9.81 -14.55
C ALA A 10 31.89 -10.52 -14.13
N LEU A 11 31.72 -11.82 -14.45
CA LEU A 11 30.51 -12.57 -14.07
C LEU A 11 30.48 -12.99 -12.59
N ALA A 12 31.64 -13.14 -11.94
CA ALA A 12 31.69 -13.57 -10.54
C ALA A 12 31.20 -12.48 -9.56
N ALA A 13 31.23 -11.20 -9.96
CA ALA A 13 30.79 -10.09 -9.12
C ALA A 13 29.25 -9.95 -8.99
N LEU A 14 28.46 -10.59 -9.87
CA LEU A 14 27.00 -10.54 -9.83
C LEU A 14 26.38 -11.33 -8.66
N PHE A 15 27.13 -12.27 -8.08
CA PHE A 15 26.68 -13.08 -6.94
C PHE A 15 27.03 -12.47 -5.57
N ALA A 16 27.81 -11.39 -5.56
CA ALA A 16 28.18 -10.65 -4.35
C ALA A 16 27.28 -9.43 -4.09
N LEU A 17 26.24 -9.23 -4.91
CA LEU A 17 25.20 -8.26 -4.59
C LEU A 17 24.53 -8.73 -3.30
N PRO A 18 24.49 -7.91 -2.23
CA PRO A 18 23.76 -8.27 -1.03
C PRO A 18 22.34 -8.64 -1.46
N GLN A 19 21.86 -9.82 -1.04
CA GLN A 19 20.46 -10.17 -1.24
C GLN A 19 19.65 -9.03 -0.63
N ALA A 20 19.08 -8.18 -1.48
CA ALA A 20 18.38 -6.99 -1.03
C ALA A 20 17.23 -7.50 -0.18
N ASN A 21 17.30 -7.28 1.13
CA ASN A 21 16.14 -7.41 2.00
C ASN A 21 15.10 -6.45 1.40
N ALA A 22 14.18 -6.99 0.60
CA ALA A 22 13.20 -6.18 -0.10
C ALA A 22 12.32 -5.51 0.95
N ALA A 23 12.11 -4.20 0.82
CA ALA A 23 11.21 -3.48 1.71
C ALA A 23 9.78 -4.04 1.57
N ASP A 24 9.14 -4.37 2.69
CA ASP A 24 7.73 -4.73 2.70
C ASP A 24 6.88 -3.45 2.68
N ILE A 25 6.66 -2.94 1.47
CA ILE A 25 5.87 -1.72 1.23
C ILE A 25 4.46 -1.86 1.82
N LYS A 26 3.87 -3.05 1.83
CA LYS A 26 2.53 -3.25 2.40
C LYS A 26 2.58 -3.02 3.91
N GLN A 27 3.55 -3.62 4.60
CA GLN A 27 3.73 -3.44 6.03
C GLN A 27 4.10 -1.99 6.38
N ASP A 28 4.90 -1.31 5.55
CA ASP A 28 5.23 0.10 5.74
C ASP A 28 4.01 1.02 5.64
N ASN A 29 3.11 0.74 4.68
CA ASN A 29 1.84 1.44 4.56
C ASN A 29 0.93 1.19 5.77
N ILE A 30 0.85 -0.05 6.27
CA ILE A 30 0.13 -0.39 7.50
C ILE A 30 0.70 0.40 8.68
N ASN A 31 2.02 0.36 8.86
CA ASN A 31 2.71 1.05 9.96
C ASN A 31 2.47 2.56 9.92
N THR A 32 2.52 3.17 8.73
CA THR A 32 2.25 4.59 8.52
C THR A 32 0.80 4.94 8.86
N CYS A 33 -0.15 4.12 8.41
CA CYS A 33 -1.55 4.28 8.76
C CYS A 33 -1.78 4.21 10.28
N VAL A 34 -1.19 3.21 10.97
CA VAL A 34 -1.32 3.06 12.43
C VAL A 34 -0.74 4.25 13.16
N LYS A 35 0.46 4.70 12.77
CA LYS A 35 1.09 5.90 13.34
C LYS A 35 0.19 7.13 13.19
N GLY A 36 -0.40 7.33 12.02
CA GLY A 36 -1.36 8.40 11.77
C GLY A 36 -2.60 8.29 12.65
N ALA A 37 -3.29 7.14 12.62
CA ALA A 37 -4.53 6.93 13.38
C ALA A 37 -4.33 7.14 14.89
N VAL A 38 -3.20 6.71 15.45
CA VAL A 38 -2.86 6.95 16.86
C VAL A 38 -2.49 8.42 17.10
N LYS A 39 -1.64 9.01 16.25
CA LYS A 39 -1.19 10.41 16.38
C LYS A 39 -2.36 11.40 16.39
N TYR A 40 -3.34 11.17 15.53
CA TYR A 40 -4.55 11.99 15.43
C TYR A 40 -5.68 11.50 16.34
N LYS A 41 -5.40 10.57 17.27
CA LYS A 41 -6.36 10.02 18.25
C LYS A 41 -7.66 9.48 17.62
N VAL A 42 -7.58 9.01 16.37
CA VAL A 42 -8.68 8.37 15.64
C VAL A 42 -9.02 7.03 16.31
N ALA A 43 -8.02 6.29 16.76
CA ALA A 43 -8.20 5.01 17.43
C ALA A 43 -7.03 4.74 18.39
N ASN A 44 -7.26 3.85 19.37
CA ASN A 44 -6.15 3.26 20.13
C ASN A 44 -5.26 2.39 19.20
N LYS A 45 -4.08 1.98 19.67
CA LYS A 45 -3.14 1.20 18.84
C LYS A 45 -3.74 -0.12 18.33
N SER A 46 -4.55 -0.82 19.12
CA SER A 46 -5.18 -2.08 18.73
C SER A 46 -6.16 -1.88 17.59
N ASP A 47 -7.11 -0.94 17.74
CA ASP A 47 -8.15 -0.70 16.74
C ASP A 47 -7.58 0.00 15.50
N ALA A 48 -6.57 0.85 15.66
CA ALA A 48 -5.78 1.37 14.54
C ALA A 48 -5.12 0.25 13.74
N THR A 49 -4.54 -0.76 14.41
CA THR A 49 -3.90 -1.89 13.72
C THR A 49 -4.92 -2.70 12.92
N LYS A 50 -6.09 -3.00 13.51
CA LYS A 50 -7.19 -3.70 12.81
C LYS A 50 -7.68 -2.90 11.60
N LEU A 51 -7.97 -1.61 11.79
CA LEU A 51 -8.42 -0.70 10.74
C LEU A 51 -7.42 -0.65 9.57
N CYS A 52 -6.15 -0.43 9.87
CA CYS A 52 -5.10 -0.25 8.88
C CYS A 52 -4.76 -1.55 8.15
N ASN A 53 -4.71 -2.70 8.85
CA ASN A 53 -4.55 -4.00 8.21
C ASN A 53 -5.67 -4.28 7.19
N CYS A 54 -6.92 -4.02 7.58
CA CYS A 54 -8.06 -4.23 6.69
C CYS A 54 -8.03 -3.26 5.50
N THR A 55 -7.86 -1.95 5.76
CA THR A 55 -7.90 -0.91 4.73
C THR A 55 -6.79 -1.08 3.69
N ILE A 56 -5.55 -1.31 4.15
CA ILE A 56 -4.43 -1.56 3.24
C ILE A 56 -4.58 -2.92 2.55
N GLY A 57 -5.14 -3.92 3.22
CA GLY A 57 -5.51 -5.21 2.62
C GLY A 57 -6.47 -5.05 1.43
N VAL A 58 -7.59 -4.34 1.63
CA VAL A 58 -8.56 -4.05 0.57
C VAL A 58 -7.90 -3.32 -0.60
N ARG A 59 -7.13 -2.26 -0.32
CA ARG A 59 -6.42 -1.50 -1.36
C ARG A 59 -5.38 -2.35 -2.11
N SER A 60 -4.68 -3.24 -1.41
CA SER A 60 -3.65 -4.11 -2.01
C SER A 60 -4.21 -5.18 -2.95
N ASN A 61 -5.51 -5.48 -2.85
CA ASN A 61 -6.19 -6.44 -3.72
C ASN A 61 -6.68 -5.82 -5.04
N MET A 62 -6.47 -4.51 -5.24
CA MET A 62 -6.81 -3.85 -6.50
C MET A 62 -5.88 -4.32 -7.61
N THR A 63 -6.46 -4.75 -8.72
CA THR A 63 -5.67 -5.03 -9.93
C THR A 63 -5.20 -3.74 -10.58
N ILE A 64 -4.09 -3.80 -11.31
CA ILE A 64 -3.59 -2.65 -12.08
C ILE A 64 -4.64 -2.14 -13.08
N GLY A 65 -5.40 -3.03 -13.71
CA GLY A 65 -6.47 -2.64 -14.63
C GLY A 65 -7.59 -1.83 -13.95
N GLN A 66 -8.00 -2.22 -12.75
CA GLN A 66 -8.99 -1.45 -11.96
C GLN A 66 -8.44 -0.09 -11.53
N MET A 67 -7.15 -0.01 -11.18
CA MET A 67 -6.49 1.25 -10.87
C MET A 67 -6.53 2.19 -12.08
N TRP A 68 -6.14 1.72 -13.26
CA TRP A 68 -6.16 2.53 -14.48
C TRP A 68 -7.56 2.98 -14.89
N GLU A 69 -8.58 2.15 -14.69
CA GLU A 69 -9.98 2.54 -14.95
C GLU A 69 -10.40 3.72 -14.06
N ILE A 70 -10.10 3.65 -12.75
CA ILE A 70 -10.34 4.74 -11.80
C ILE A 70 -9.57 5.99 -12.19
N GLU A 71 -8.27 5.86 -12.50
CA GLU A 71 -7.41 6.98 -12.91
C GLU A 71 -7.89 7.62 -14.22
N SER A 72 -8.41 6.84 -15.16
CA SER A 72 -8.98 7.32 -16.42
C SER A 72 -10.24 8.16 -16.19
N TYR A 73 -11.10 7.74 -15.26
CA TYR A 73 -12.27 8.55 -14.83
C TYR A 73 -11.84 9.85 -14.19
N ALA A 74 -10.88 9.80 -13.25
CA ALA A 74 -10.36 10.98 -12.57
C ALA A 74 -9.71 11.97 -13.57
N LYS A 75 -8.90 11.47 -14.52
CA LYS A 75 -8.31 12.27 -15.60
C LYS A 75 -9.37 12.94 -16.47
N SER A 76 -10.49 12.27 -16.68
CA SER A 76 -11.66 12.77 -17.42
C SER A 76 -12.56 13.68 -16.57
N LYS A 77 -12.18 13.99 -15.32
CA LYS A 77 -12.98 14.74 -14.35
C LYS A 77 -14.36 14.13 -14.09
N LYS A 78 -14.46 12.79 -14.22
CA LYS A 78 -15.68 12.02 -13.93
C LYS A 78 -15.56 11.36 -12.56
N ASP A 79 -16.69 11.21 -11.88
CA ASP A 79 -16.76 10.49 -10.61
C ASP A 79 -16.63 8.97 -10.85
N PRO A 80 -15.61 8.30 -10.29
CA PRO A 80 -15.45 6.85 -10.41
C PRO A 80 -16.37 6.05 -9.48
N SER A 81 -17.15 6.69 -8.60
CA SER A 81 -18.04 6.00 -7.64
C SER A 81 -19.05 5.04 -8.30
N GLY A 82 -19.38 5.28 -9.57
CA GLY A 82 -20.24 4.43 -10.37
C GLY A 82 -19.62 3.09 -10.80
N LEU A 83 -18.29 2.98 -10.81
CA LEU A 83 -17.57 1.81 -11.30
C LEU A 83 -17.85 0.57 -10.43
N PRO A 84 -18.09 -0.62 -11.03
CA PRO A 84 -18.39 -1.83 -10.26
C PRO A 84 -17.36 -2.16 -9.19
N TYR A 85 -16.08 -2.03 -9.53
CA TYR A 85 -15.01 -2.28 -8.57
C TYR A 85 -14.97 -1.23 -7.45
N VAL A 86 -15.18 0.05 -7.74
CA VAL A 86 -15.19 1.10 -6.71
C VAL A 86 -16.33 0.88 -5.72
N LYS A 87 -17.52 0.49 -6.19
CA LYS A 87 -18.64 0.12 -5.31
C LYS A 87 -18.29 -1.06 -4.40
N LYS A 88 -17.65 -2.10 -4.95
CA LYS A 88 -17.15 -3.23 -4.16
C LYS A 88 -16.11 -2.78 -3.13
N MET A 89 -15.12 -2.01 -3.54
CA MET A 89 -14.06 -1.48 -2.68
C MET A 89 -14.64 -0.64 -1.54
N GLN A 90 -15.61 0.23 -1.82
CA GLN A 90 -16.30 1.02 -0.79
C GLN A 90 -17.01 0.13 0.23
N LYS A 91 -17.72 -0.91 -0.23
CA LYS A 91 -18.37 -1.88 0.66
C LYS A 91 -17.35 -2.62 1.52
N ASP A 92 -16.24 -3.07 0.94
CA ASP A 92 -15.19 -3.78 1.67
C ASP A 92 -14.52 -2.85 2.71
N LEU A 93 -14.27 -1.58 2.36
CA LEU A 93 -13.71 -0.58 3.28
C LEU A 93 -14.66 -0.25 4.43
N GLN A 94 -15.99 -0.23 4.20
CA GLN A 94 -16.97 -0.07 5.28
C GLN A 94 -16.91 -1.22 6.29
N GLN A 95 -16.62 -2.45 5.85
CA GLN A 95 -16.45 -3.57 6.79
C GLN A 95 -15.22 -3.40 7.70
N CYS A 96 -14.21 -2.64 7.26
CA CYS A 96 -13.00 -2.40 8.04
C CYS A 96 -13.24 -1.58 9.32
N THR A 97 -14.39 -0.93 9.47
CA THR A 97 -14.70 -0.11 10.65
C THR A 97 -15.61 -0.81 11.66
N VAL A 98 -16.20 -1.95 11.28
CA VAL A 98 -17.17 -2.66 12.11
C VAL A 98 -16.52 -3.15 13.40
N GLY A 99 -17.11 -2.80 14.55
CA GLY A 99 -16.63 -3.21 15.87
C GLY A 99 -15.38 -2.47 16.36
N LEU A 100 -14.98 -1.37 15.72
CA LEU A 100 -13.86 -0.53 16.14
C LEU A 100 -14.34 0.74 16.85
N ASP A 101 -13.67 1.15 17.93
CA ASP A 101 -13.87 2.47 18.56
C ASP A 101 -13.10 3.54 17.76
N LEU A 102 -13.78 4.12 16.76
CA LEU A 102 -13.23 5.16 15.91
C LEU A 102 -13.75 6.54 16.30
N LYS A 103 -12.84 7.50 16.36
CA LYS A 103 -13.09 8.89 16.76
C LYS A 103 -12.77 9.82 15.60
N GLN A 104 -13.39 10.99 15.62
CA GLN A 104 -12.99 12.05 14.69
C GLN A 104 -11.51 12.42 14.94
N PRO A 105 -10.73 12.66 13.87
CA PRO A 105 -9.33 13.08 14.01
C PRO A 105 -9.21 14.34 14.85
N GLN A 106 -8.32 14.32 15.83
CA GLN A 106 -8.00 15.46 16.67
C GLN A 106 -6.69 16.09 16.20
N LYS A 107 -6.58 17.42 16.31
CA LYS A 107 -5.32 18.13 16.06
C LYS A 107 -4.22 17.50 16.95
N PRO A 108 -3.04 17.17 16.41
CA PRO A 108 -1.92 16.70 17.22
C PRO A 108 -1.60 17.75 18.29
N ALA A 109 -1.28 17.27 19.50
CA ALA A 109 -0.77 18.11 20.57
C ALA A 109 0.58 18.73 20.19
#